data_AF-A0A9E2A781-F1
#
_entry.id   AF-A0A9E2A781-F1
#
_cell.length_a   1.000
_cell.length_b   1.000
_cell.length_c   1.000
_cell.angle_alpha   90.00
_cell.angle_beta   90.00
_cell.angle_gamma   90.00
#
_symmetry.space_group_name_H-M   'P 1'
#
loop_
_entity.id
_entity.type
_entity.pdbx_description
1 polymer ?
#
loop_
_entity_poly.entity_id
_entity_poly.type
_entity_poly.pdbx_seq_one_letter_code
_entity_poly.pdbx_strand_id
1 'polypeptide(L)'
;MSQERQTDFCNLTFTSAILDSIPANIAVIDSTGKILAVNLSWQKFADANQMPDNALLGIGANYLDVCRAASADPNARAAMMGIIDVMRGRRTSFYHEYPCHSPSEQRWFALRAMPLIDYPRYVVVAHENITERISAEIAARPPKAE
;
A
#
# COMPACT_ATOMS: atom_id res chain seq x y z
N MET A 1 -22.80 -26.07 16.40
CA MET A 1 -21.74 -25.27 17.04
C MET A 1 -20.32 -25.61 16.57
N SER A 2 -20.04 -26.83 16.08
CA SER A 2 -18.69 -27.26 15.66
C SER A 2 -18.32 -26.95 14.21
N GLN A 3 -19.31 -26.80 13.32
CA GLN A 3 -19.07 -26.68 11.87
C GLN A 3 -18.91 -25.22 11.40
N GLU A 4 -19.70 -24.28 11.95
CA GLU A 4 -19.60 -22.84 11.65
C GLU A 4 -18.24 -22.24 12.04
N ARG A 5 -17.72 -22.55 13.24
CA ARG A 5 -16.39 -22.07 13.67
C ARG A 5 -15.25 -22.64 12.82
N GLN A 6 -15.40 -23.84 12.26
CA GLN A 6 -14.40 -24.46 11.39
C GLN A 6 -14.38 -23.80 10.00
N THR A 7 -15.56 -23.48 9.45
CA THR A 7 -15.71 -22.79 8.16
C THR A 7 -15.17 -21.36 8.24
N ASP A 8 -15.47 -20.62 9.31
CA ASP A 8 -14.97 -19.25 9.50
C ASP A 8 -13.43 -19.21 9.63
N PHE A 9 -12.84 -20.20 10.31
CA PHE A 9 -11.38 -20.31 10.47
C PHE A 9 -10.67 -20.69 9.16
N CYS A 10 -11.24 -21.59 8.36
CA CYS A 10 -10.72 -21.91 7.03
C CYS A 10 -10.82 -20.72 6.07
N ASN A 11 -11.89 -19.93 6.15
CA ASN A 11 -12.10 -18.80 5.27
C ASN A 11 -11.11 -17.65 5.56
N LEU A 12 -10.84 -17.39 6.86
CA LEU A 12 -9.88 -16.37 7.26
C LEU A 12 -8.44 -16.75 6.91
N THR A 13 -8.04 -18.01 7.15
CA THR A 13 -6.70 -18.50 6.80
C THR A 13 -6.46 -18.53 5.28
N PHE A 14 -7.48 -18.92 4.50
CA PHE A 14 -7.41 -18.88 3.04
C PHE A 14 -7.30 -17.45 2.49
N THR A 15 -8.09 -16.51 3.02
CA THR A 15 -8.04 -15.09 2.61
C THR A 15 -6.66 -14.47 2.89
N SER A 16 -6.10 -14.72 4.07
CA SER A 16 -4.74 -14.25 4.41
C SER A 16 -3.70 -14.86 3.48
N ALA A 17 -3.78 -16.17 3.20
CA ALA A 17 -2.84 -16.84 2.30
C ALA A 17 -2.87 -16.25 0.87
N ILE A 18 -4.07 -15.87 0.38
CA ILE A 18 -4.20 -15.17 -0.91
C ILE A 18 -3.48 -13.82 -0.86
N LEU A 19 -3.76 -12.98 0.14
CA LEU A 19 -3.14 -11.66 0.27
C LEU A 19 -1.62 -11.74 0.45
N ASP A 20 -1.14 -12.73 1.20
CA ASP A 20 0.29 -12.97 1.44
C ASP A 20 1.03 -13.46 0.20
N SER A 21 0.32 -14.03 -0.77
CA SER A 21 0.87 -14.50 -2.04
C SER A 21 0.98 -13.39 -3.10
N ILE A 22 0.43 -12.20 -2.85
CA ILE A 22 0.50 -11.07 -3.78
C ILE A 22 1.83 -10.34 -3.57
N PRO A 23 2.65 -10.13 -4.64
CA PRO A 23 3.95 -9.45 -4.56
C PRO A 23 3.80 -7.92 -4.49
N ALA A 24 2.85 -7.44 -3.69
CA ALA A 24 2.64 -6.03 -3.40
C ALA A 24 2.50 -5.85 -1.89
N ASN A 25 2.97 -4.72 -1.36
CA ASN A 25 2.79 -4.38 0.04
C ASN A 25 1.36 -3.87 0.22
N ILE A 26 0.51 -4.64 0.89
CA ILE A 26 -0.91 -4.31 1.06
C ILE A 26 -1.22 -4.01 2.52
N ALA A 27 -1.95 -2.91 2.75
CA ALA A 27 -2.53 -2.54 4.03
C ALA A 27 -4.01 -2.20 3.87
N VAL A 28 -4.83 -2.56 4.85
CA VAL A 28 -6.22 -2.11 4.98
C VAL A 28 -6.29 -1.07 6.08
N ILE A 29 -6.84 0.11 5.78
CA ILE A 29 -7.03 1.19 6.74
C ILE A 29 -8.51 1.50 6.95
N ASP A 30 -8.88 1.83 8.19
CA ASP A 30 -10.23 2.27 8.54
C ASP A 30 -10.50 3.73 8.14
N SER A 31 -11.71 4.22 8.43
CA SER A 31 -12.13 5.59 8.11
C SER A 31 -11.39 6.71 8.85
N THR A 32 -10.53 6.36 9.82
CA THR A 32 -9.65 7.29 10.54
C THR A 32 -8.21 7.26 10.04
N GLY A 33 -7.88 6.30 9.16
CA GLY A 33 -6.53 6.04 8.67
C GLY A 33 -5.76 4.98 9.47
N LYS A 34 -6.39 4.32 10.44
CA LYS A 34 -5.75 3.29 11.25
C LYS A 34 -5.62 1.99 10.48
N ILE A 35 -4.42 1.40 10.48
CA ILE A 35 -4.14 0.12 9.83
C ILE A 35 -4.82 -1.01 10.62
N LEU A 36 -5.68 -1.76 9.95
CA LEU A 36 -6.42 -2.90 10.49
C LEU A 36 -5.76 -4.24 10.14
N ALA A 37 -5.17 -4.34 8.96
CA ALA A 37 -4.54 -5.55 8.45
C ALA A 37 -3.44 -5.21 7.45
N VAL A 38 -2.45 -6.08 7.35
CA VAL A 38 -1.35 -6.00 6.38
C VAL A 38 -1.01 -7.40 5.87
N ASN A 39 -0.52 -7.52 4.63
CA ASN A 39 -0.01 -8.80 4.12
C ASN A 39 1.47 -9.02 4.47
N LEU A 40 1.96 -10.23 4.21
CA LEU A 40 3.34 -10.63 4.46
C LEU A 40 4.36 -9.74 3.75
N SER A 41 4.08 -9.30 2.52
CA SER A 41 4.97 -8.40 1.76
C SER A 41 5.16 -7.05 2.48
N TRP A 42 4.08 -6.47 3.01
CA TRP A 42 4.16 -5.24 3.80
C TRP A 42 5.02 -5.40 5.06
N GLN A 43 4.85 -6.51 5.79
CA GLN A 43 5.64 -6.80 7.00
C GLN A 43 7.14 -6.88 6.66
N LYS A 44 7.48 -7.66 5.63
CA LYS A 44 8.87 -7.78 5.14
C LYS A 44 9.46 -6.44 4.71
N PHE A 45 8.66 -5.61 4.05
CA PHE A 45 9.09 -4.26 3.63
C PHE A 45 9.37 -3.35 4.83
N ALA A 46 8.51 -3.37 5.86
CA ALA A 46 8.71 -2.60 7.08
C ALA A 46 10.00 -3.03 7.80
N ASP A 47 10.23 -4.34 7.94
CA ASP A 47 11.42 -4.91 8.58
C ASP A 47 12.70 -4.53 7.81
N ALA A 48 12.68 -4.64 6.48
CA ALA A 48 13.85 -4.37 5.64
C ALA A 48 14.28 -2.89 5.63
N ASN A 49 13.34 -1.96 5.79
CA ASN A 49 13.65 -0.52 5.80
C ASN A 49 13.98 0.03 7.19
N GLN A 50 14.16 -0.85 8.20
CA GLN A 50 14.55 -0.49 9.57
C GLN A 50 13.71 0.65 10.14
N MET A 51 12.44 0.73 9.74
CA MET A 51 11.53 1.72 10.29
C MET A 51 11.33 1.34 11.75
N PRO A 52 11.79 2.17 12.71
CA PRO A 52 11.85 1.76 14.09
C PRO A 52 10.42 1.53 14.58
N ASP A 53 10.19 0.30 14.99
CA ASP A 53 8.94 -0.29 15.41
C ASP A 53 7.83 -0.39 14.34
N ASN A 54 7.24 -1.59 14.29
CA ASN A 54 5.87 -1.85 13.84
C ASN A 54 4.82 -0.86 14.41
N ALA A 55 5.19 0.03 15.34
CA ALA A 55 4.36 1.09 15.88
C ALA A 55 4.00 2.19 14.86
N LEU A 56 4.83 2.45 13.83
CA LEU A 56 4.55 3.53 12.87
C LEU A 56 3.79 3.07 11.62
N LEU A 57 3.99 1.83 11.16
CA LEU A 57 3.36 1.31 9.92
C LEU A 57 2.78 -0.10 10.06
N GLY A 58 2.73 -0.65 11.26
CA GLY A 58 2.08 -1.93 11.53
C GLY A 58 0.61 -1.79 11.89
N ILE A 59 -0.02 -2.91 12.19
CA ILE A 59 -1.42 -2.96 12.63
C ILE A 59 -1.58 -2.09 13.89
N GLY A 60 -2.58 -1.21 13.87
CA GLY A 60 -2.85 -0.27 14.95
C GLY A 60 -2.28 1.13 14.73
N ALA A 61 -1.25 1.27 13.88
CA ALA A 61 -0.69 2.58 13.53
C ALA A 61 -1.63 3.37 12.61
N ASN A 62 -1.44 4.69 12.52
CA ASN A 62 -2.21 5.53 11.61
C ASN A 62 -1.38 5.89 10.37
N TYR A 63 -1.76 5.31 9.23
CA TYR A 63 -1.07 5.51 7.96
C TYR A 63 -1.13 6.98 7.48
N LEU A 64 -2.26 7.65 7.71
CA LEU A 64 -2.43 9.05 7.30
C LEU A 64 -1.56 9.99 8.14
N ASP A 65 -1.32 9.67 9.41
CA ASP A 65 -0.41 10.43 10.25
C ASP A 65 1.05 10.28 9.80
N VAL A 66 1.44 9.09 9.33
CA VAL A 66 2.77 8.88 8.70
C VAL A 66 2.91 9.72 7.43
N CYS A 67 1.92 9.69 6.53
CA CYS A 67 1.95 10.55 5.34
C CYS A 67 1.94 12.04 5.69
N ARG A 68 1.25 12.43 6.78
CA ARG A 68 1.23 13.81 7.26
C ARG A 68 2.60 14.24 7.80
N ALA A 69 3.28 13.39 8.56
CA ALA A 69 4.63 13.64 9.04
C ALA A 69 5.63 13.79 7.88
N ALA A 70 5.43 13.01 6.80
CA ALA A 70 6.23 13.09 5.58
C ALA A 70 5.73 14.14 4.56
N SER A 71 4.77 15.00 4.92
CA SER A 71 4.07 15.89 3.97
C SER A 71 4.94 16.95 3.28
N ALA A 72 6.19 17.14 3.72
CA ALA A 72 7.19 17.91 2.99
C ALA A 72 7.50 17.29 1.61
N ASP A 73 7.45 15.96 1.50
CA ASP A 73 7.51 15.25 0.22
C ASP A 73 6.17 15.40 -0.55
N PRO A 74 6.19 15.97 -1.77
CA PRO A 74 5.00 16.06 -2.61
C PRO A 74 4.31 14.71 -2.87
N ASN A 75 5.07 13.61 -2.95
CA ASN A 75 4.51 12.28 -3.19
C ASN A 75 3.72 11.78 -1.99
N ALA A 76 4.26 11.93 -0.78
CA ALA A 76 3.54 11.61 0.46
C ALA A 76 2.24 12.44 0.60
N ARG A 77 2.30 13.72 0.21
CA ARG A 77 1.11 14.60 0.22
C ARG A 77 0.07 14.16 -0.81
N ALA A 78 0.48 13.84 -2.04
CA ALA A 78 -0.40 13.36 -3.09
C ALA A 78 -1.08 12.03 -2.69
N ALA A 79 -0.30 11.10 -2.13
CA ALA A 79 -0.80 9.85 -1.58
C ALA A 79 -1.87 10.07 -0.50
N MET A 80 -1.57 10.92 0.49
CA MET A 80 -2.50 11.23 1.58
C MET A 80 -3.82 11.79 1.04
N MET A 81 -3.76 12.78 0.15
CA MET A 81 -4.95 13.41 -0.42
C MET A 81 -5.77 12.43 -1.27
N GLY A 82 -5.09 11.63 -2.10
CA GLY A 82 -5.74 10.61 -2.94
C GLY A 82 -6.46 9.54 -2.12
N ILE A 83 -5.83 9.06 -1.05
CA ILE A 83 -6.44 8.10 -0.11
C ILE A 83 -7.65 8.72 0.59
N ILE A 84 -7.55 9.96 1.08
CA ILE A 84 -8.67 10.66 1.72
C ILE A 84 -9.83 10.88 0.74
N ASP A 85 -9.55 11.17 -0.53
CA ASP A 85 -10.57 11.29 -1.57
C ASP A 85 -11.32 9.97 -1.80
N VAL A 86 -10.61 8.84 -1.86
CA VAL A 86 -11.21 7.51 -1.97
C VAL A 86 -12.03 7.18 -0.72
N MET A 87 -11.46 7.39 0.46
CA MET A 87 -12.10 7.16 1.76
C MET A 87 -13.41 7.94 1.93
N ARG A 88 -13.49 9.14 1.35
CA ARG A 88 -14.67 10.01 1.38
C ARG A 88 -15.62 9.78 0.19
N GLY A 89 -15.34 8.82 -0.67
CA GLY A 89 -16.15 8.51 -1.85
C GLY A 89 -16.09 9.58 -2.95
N ARG A 90 -15.12 10.50 -2.92
CA ARG A 90 -14.91 11.49 -3.99
C ARG A 90 -14.25 10.90 -5.22
N ARG A 91 -13.55 9.77 -5.05
CA ARG A 91 -12.93 8.98 -6.12
C ARG A 91 -13.24 7.52 -5.89
N THR A 92 -13.45 6.76 -6.97
CA THR A 92 -13.68 5.31 -6.91
C THR A 92 -12.37 4.53 -6.73
N SER A 93 -11.24 5.13 -7.11
CA SER A 93 -9.89 4.64 -6.82
C SER A 93 -8.87 5.78 -6.98
N PHE A 94 -7.66 5.55 -6.51
CA PHE A 94 -6.52 6.45 -6.70
C PHE A 94 -5.29 5.63 -7.11
N TYR A 95 -4.48 6.21 -7.99
CA TYR A 95 -3.24 5.63 -8.51
C TYR A 95 -2.18 6.72 -8.58
N HIS A 96 -0.97 6.43 -8.10
CA HIS A 96 0.16 7.36 -8.13
C HIS A 96 1.48 6.61 -8.25
N GLU A 97 2.28 6.96 -9.23
CA GLU A 97 3.65 6.44 -9.38
C GLU A 97 4.63 7.46 -8.80
N TYR A 98 5.58 6.99 -8.00
CA TYR A 98 6.55 7.86 -7.37
C TYR A 98 7.93 7.20 -7.20
N PRO A 99 9.00 8.00 -7.28
CA PRO A 99 10.34 7.52 -6.98
C PRO A 99 10.51 7.33 -5.47
N CYS A 100 11.11 6.22 -5.08
CA CYS A 100 11.56 5.95 -3.70
C CYS A 100 13.04 5.59 -3.73
N HIS A 101 13.84 6.56 -4.20
CA HIS A 101 15.27 6.40 -4.37
C HIS A 101 15.97 6.45 -3.01
N SER A 102 16.88 5.51 -2.78
CA SER A 102 17.90 5.60 -1.75
C SER A 102 19.24 5.99 -2.41
N PRO A 103 20.26 6.39 -1.63
CA PRO A 103 21.59 6.64 -2.17
C PRO A 103 22.19 5.44 -2.91
N SER A 104 21.77 4.22 -2.57
CA SER A 104 22.29 2.96 -3.13
C SER A 104 21.35 2.29 -4.14
N GLU A 105 20.08 2.69 -4.22
CA GLU A 105 19.07 1.98 -5.00
C GLU A 105 18.04 2.95 -5.61
N GLN A 106 17.85 2.89 -6.92
CA GLN A 106 16.84 3.68 -7.61
C GLN A 106 15.57 2.85 -7.76
N ARG A 107 14.58 3.06 -6.89
CA ARG A 107 13.30 2.36 -6.94
C ARG A 107 12.16 3.25 -7.39
N TRP A 108 11.19 2.65 -8.05
CA TRP A 108 9.89 3.23 -8.39
C TRP A 108 8.77 2.39 -7.78
N PHE A 109 7.80 3.06 -7.18
CA PHE A 109 6.62 2.43 -6.63
C PHE A 109 5.35 2.97 -7.27
N ALA A 110 4.38 2.09 -7.44
CA ALA A 110 3.00 2.45 -7.73
C ALA A 110 2.16 2.26 -6.46
N LEU A 111 1.52 3.34 -6.02
CA LEU A 111 0.51 3.31 -4.96
C LEU A 111 -0.87 3.22 -5.60
N ARG A 112 -1.64 2.21 -5.20
CA ARG A 112 -3.07 2.10 -5.50
C ARG A 112 -3.89 2.17 -4.22
N ALA A 113 -4.96 2.96 -4.24
CA ALA A 113 -5.93 3.01 -3.16
C ALA A 113 -7.33 2.74 -3.69
N MET A 114 -8.05 1.80 -3.07
CA MET A 114 -9.39 1.38 -3.45
C MET A 114 -10.27 1.22 -2.22
N PRO A 115 -11.58 1.51 -2.29
CA PRO A 115 -12.50 1.20 -1.20
C PRO A 115 -12.49 -0.31 -0.93
N LEU A 116 -12.54 -0.69 0.34
CA LEU A 116 -12.80 -2.08 0.71
C LEU A 116 -14.26 -2.41 0.38
N ILE A 117 -14.48 -3.51 -0.34
CA ILE A 117 -15.82 -3.99 -0.70
C ILE A 117 -16.63 -4.16 0.59
N ASP A 118 -17.90 -3.74 0.57
CA ASP A 118 -18.83 -3.68 1.71
C ASP A 118 -18.47 -2.71 2.85
N TYR A 119 -17.28 -2.08 2.81
CA TYR A 119 -16.83 -1.07 3.77
C TYR A 119 -16.30 0.17 3.01
N PRO A 120 -17.16 0.98 2.39
CA PRO A 120 -16.75 2.01 1.42
C PRO A 120 -15.91 3.15 2.01
N ARG A 121 -15.87 3.30 3.34
CA ARG A 121 -14.99 4.26 4.04
C ARG A 121 -13.66 3.65 4.46
N TYR A 122 -13.46 2.36 4.27
CA TYR A 122 -12.19 1.68 4.53
C TYR A 122 -11.46 1.58 3.20
N VAL A 123 -10.13 1.64 3.24
CA VAL A 123 -9.33 1.71 2.03
C VAL A 123 -8.28 0.62 2.05
N VAL A 124 -8.20 -0.12 0.96
CA VAL A 124 -7.07 -1.00 0.66
C VAL A 124 -6.01 -0.14 -0.03
N VAL A 125 -4.83 -0.05 0.58
CA VAL A 125 -3.65 0.64 0.06
C VAL A 125 -2.66 -0.44 -0.36
N ALA A 126 -2.23 -0.40 -1.62
CA ALA A 126 -1.23 -1.31 -2.17
C ALA A 126 -0.05 -0.49 -2.72
N HIS A 127 1.17 -0.88 -2.33
CA HIS A 127 2.41 -0.39 -2.94
C HIS A 127 3.07 -1.52 -3.70
N GLU A 128 3.28 -1.32 -4.99
CA GLU A 128 3.92 -2.27 -5.89
C GLU A 128 5.24 -1.69 -6.38
N ASN A 129 6.30 -2.49 -6.37
CA ASN A 129 7.57 -2.09 -6.95
C ASN A 129 7.48 -2.23 -8.49
N ILE A 130 7.51 -1.09 -9.18
CA ILE A 130 7.41 -1.00 -10.65
C ILE A 130 8.76 -0.67 -11.31
N THR A 131 9.86 -0.82 -10.58
CA THR A 131 11.20 -0.45 -11.05
C THR A 131 11.59 -1.18 -12.33
N GLU A 132 11.30 -2.47 -12.43
CA GLU A 132 11.59 -3.27 -13.63
C GLU A 132 10.82 -2.76 -14.84
N ARG A 133 9.53 -2.45 -14.67
CA ARG A 133 8.68 -1.88 -15.72
C ARG A 133 9.23 -0.55 -16.21
N ILE A 134 9.52 0.39 -15.31
CA ILE A 134 10.07 1.70 -15.68
C ILE A 134 11.44 1.56 -16.35
N SER A 135 12.28 0.64 -15.88
CA SER A 135 13.60 0.39 -16.48
C SER A 135 13.49 -0.13 -17.92
N ALA A 136 12.55 -1.06 -18.16
CA ALA A 136 12.25 -1.55 -19.50
C ALA A 136 11.70 -0.46 -20.43
N GLU A 137 10.82 0.42 -19.92
CA GLU A 137 10.27 1.55 -20.68
C GLU A 137 11.36 2.56 -21.07
N ILE A 138 12.29 2.86 -20.15
CA ILE A 138 13.43 3.74 -20.43
C ILE A 138 14.34 3.11 -21.49
N ALA A 139 14.64 1.81 -21.38
CA ALA A 139 15.48 1.10 -22.34
C ALA A 139 14.84 1.00 -23.74
N ALA A 140 13.51 0.90 -23.80
CA ALA A 140 12.75 0.84 -25.06
C ALA A 140 12.55 2.21 -25.73
N ARG A 141 12.81 3.32 -25.02
CA ARG A 141 12.62 4.66 -25.58
C ARG A 141 13.75 4.95 -26.59
N PRO A 142 13.43 5.23 -27.86
CA PRO A 142 14.46 5.59 -28.82
C PRO A 142 15.16 6.88 -28.35
N PRO A 143 16.48 7.01 -28.58
CA PRO A 143 17.19 8.25 -28.28
C PRO A 143 16.47 9.39 -29.00
N LYS A 144 16.21 10.50 -28.30
CA LYS A 144 15.68 11.70 -28.94
C LYS A 144 16.62 12.06 -30.09
N ALA A 145 16.11 12.02 -31.32
CA ALA A 145 16.82 12.59 -32.46
C ALA A 145 16.91 14.11 -32.22
N GLU A 146 18.15 14.61 -32.13
CA GLU A 146 18.47 16.05 -32.21
C GLU A 146 18.37 16.55 -33.65
#